data_AF-A0A0H3JZM6-F1
#
_entry.id   AF-A0A0H3JZM6-F1
#
_cell.length_a   1.000
_cell.length_b   1.000
_cell.length_c   1.000
_cell.angle_alpha   90.00
_cell.angle_beta   90.00
_cell.angle_gamma   90.00
#
_symmetry.space_group_name_H-M   'P 1'
#
loop_
_entity.id
_entity.type
_entity.pdbx_description
1 polymer ?
#
loop_
_entity_poly.entity_id
_entity_poly.type
_entity_poly.pdbx_seq_one_letter_code
_entity_poly.pdbx_strand_id
1 'polypeptide(L)'
;MAMPPATTDKTTARFRPASDFPRSITGLKQEKAEAIYLELRDCLIFTNRSRGQLTRRNQEYKNKAMQLQSDVQRLQSLIEKLEVDKLQIEASKRQVISELQAEFATVSQHLDELSSAFDEIQDFENLLKSPTGLISATPRLIKFLRRIVTIVRFWRRPDDSQPTLTGTEQDRRDRPQMYDDPESNGRSLLDR
;
A
#
# COMPACT_ATOMS: atom_id res chain seq x y z
N MET A 1 -60.46 37.92 19.38
CA MET A 1 -59.80 37.91 18.05
C MET A 1 -59.94 36.51 17.50
N ALA A 2 -60.90 36.29 16.59
CA ALA A 2 -61.26 34.97 16.10
C ALA A 2 -60.24 34.52 15.03
N MET A 3 -59.67 33.32 15.19
CA MET A 3 -58.87 32.70 14.14
C MET A 3 -59.77 32.36 12.94
N PRO A 4 -59.35 32.63 11.70
CA PRO A 4 -60.09 32.19 10.53
C PRO A 4 -60.05 30.66 10.41
N PRO A 5 -61.11 30.01 9.87
CA PRO A 5 -61.12 28.58 9.66
C PRO A 5 -60.09 28.21 8.58
N ALA A 6 -59.27 27.20 8.86
CA ALA A 6 -58.37 26.61 7.89
C ALA A 6 -59.19 26.03 6.72
N THR A 7 -59.28 26.76 5.61
CA THR A 7 -59.76 26.24 4.34
C THR A 7 -58.77 25.19 3.88
N THR A 8 -59.16 23.94 4.10
CA THR A 8 -58.41 22.76 3.75
C THR A 8 -58.58 22.50 2.26
N ASP A 9 -57.66 23.01 1.45
CA ASP A 9 -57.38 22.49 0.11
C ASP A 9 -56.80 21.07 0.25
N LYS A 10 -57.65 20.13 0.66
CA LYS A 10 -57.32 18.71 0.87
C LYS A 10 -57.39 17.90 -0.44
N THR A 11 -57.79 18.51 -1.54
CA THR A 11 -58.07 17.85 -2.83
C THR A 11 -56.82 17.34 -3.55
N THR A 12 -55.60 17.70 -3.13
CA THR A 12 -54.35 17.31 -3.82
C THR A 12 -53.40 16.42 -2.99
N ALA A 13 -53.69 16.18 -1.71
CA ALA A 13 -52.84 15.33 -0.86
C ALA A 13 -53.07 13.84 -1.19
N ARG A 14 -52.10 13.21 -1.87
CA ARG A 14 -52.12 11.78 -2.26
C ARG A 14 -52.18 10.78 -1.09
N PHE A 15 -51.76 11.22 0.10
CA PHE A 15 -51.92 10.46 1.33
C PHE A 15 -52.98 11.13 2.18
N ARG A 16 -54.09 10.42 2.39
CA ARG A 16 -55.13 10.84 3.33
C ARG A 16 -55.11 9.95 4.57
N PRO A 17 -55.30 10.54 5.76
CA PRO A 17 -55.43 9.74 6.97
C PRO A 17 -56.69 8.86 6.88
N ALA A 18 -56.65 7.68 7.50
CA ALA A 18 -57.78 6.74 7.51
C ALA A 18 -59.07 7.37 8.09
N SER A 19 -58.94 8.45 8.88
CA SER A 19 -60.05 9.24 9.41
C SER A 19 -60.80 10.07 8.37
N ASP A 20 -60.20 10.35 7.22
CA ASP A 20 -60.86 11.10 6.14
C ASP A 20 -61.83 10.23 5.31
N PHE A 21 -61.85 8.90 5.55
CA PHE A 21 -62.77 7.97 4.91
C PHE A 21 -63.91 7.56 5.86
N PRO A 22 -65.17 7.52 5.40
CA PRO A 22 -66.29 7.17 6.25
C PRO A 22 -66.23 5.70 6.70
N ARG A 23 -66.54 5.44 7.97
CA ARG A 23 -66.60 4.08 8.54
C ARG A 23 -67.71 3.21 7.93
N SER A 24 -68.75 3.83 7.39
CA SER A 24 -69.84 3.15 6.69
C SER A 24 -70.28 3.95 5.47
N ILE A 25 -70.62 3.24 4.39
CA ILE A 25 -71.20 3.80 3.17
C ILE A 25 -72.74 3.69 3.16
N THR A 26 -73.35 3.12 4.20
CA THR A 26 -74.81 2.98 4.32
C THR A 26 -75.47 4.37 4.34
N GLY A 27 -76.27 4.67 3.31
CA GLY A 27 -76.98 5.95 3.16
C GLY A 27 -76.25 7.00 2.30
N LEU A 28 -75.08 6.69 1.76
CA LEU A 28 -74.44 7.54 0.75
C LEU A 28 -75.10 7.37 -0.62
N LYS A 29 -75.18 8.46 -1.39
CA LYS A 29 -75.52 8.38 -2.83
C LYS A 29 -74.47 7.53 -3.56
N GLN A 30 -74.92 6.70 -4.49
CA GLN A 30 -74.05 5.74 -5.20
C GLN A 30 -72.83 6.41 -5.85
N GLU A 31 -73.01 7.53 -6.54
CA GLU A 31 -71.91 8.30 -7.15
C GLU A 31 -70.81 8.69 -6.15
N LYS A 32 -71.20 9.09 -4.92
CA LYS A 32 -70.23 9.44 -3.87
C LYS A 32 -69.52 8.21 -3.32
N ALA A 33 -70.23 7.08 -3.20
CA ALA A 33 -69.63 5.83 -2.75
C ALA A 33 -68.60 5.30 -3.76
N GLU A 34 -68.91 5.39 -5.05
CA GLU A 34 -67.98 5.02 -6.14
C GLU A 34 -66.74 5.91 -6.17
N ALA A 35 -66.91 7.23 -6.00
CA ALA A 35 -65.77 8.16 -5.91
C ALA A 35 -64.84 7.83 -4.72
N ILE A 36 -65.40 7.57 -3.54
CA ILE A 36 -64.64 7.18 -2.34
C ILE A 36 -63.91 5.85 -2.55
N TYR A 37 -64.55 4.88 -3.22
CA TYR A 37 -63.91 3.60 -3.54
C TYR A 37 -62.70 3.76 -4.45
N LEU A 38 -62.80 4.59 -5.50
CA LEU A 38 -61.69 4.87 -6.41
C LEU A 38 -60.53 5.53 -5.66
N GLU A 39 -60.81 6.53 -4.80
CA GLU A 39 -59.78 7.18 -3.97
C GLU A 39 -59.09 6.19 -3.02
N LEU A 40 -59.85 5.33 -2.33
CA LEU A 40 -59.32 4.28 -1.45
C LEU A 40 -58.40 3.31 -2.21
N ARG A 41 -58.83 2.90 -3.41
CA ARG A 41 -58.07 2.01 -4.28
C ARG A 41 -56.75 2.65 -4.69
N ASP A 42 -56.76 3.92 -5.08
CA ASP A 42 -55.55 4.64 -5.47
C ASP A 42 -54.58 4.84 -4.29
N CYS A 43 -55.10 5.21 -3.12
CA CYS A 43 -54.30 5.30 -1.89
C CYS A 43 -53.67 3.95 -1.52
N LEU A 44 -54.40 2.84 -1.68
CA LEU A 44 -53.89 1.50 -1.40
C LEU A 44 -52.77 1.10 -2.37
N ILE A 45 -52.96 1.33 -3.67
CA ILE A 45 -51.96 1.03 -4.72
C ILE A 45 -50.69 1.84 -4.45
N PHE A 46 -50.84 3.13 -4.19
CA PHE A 46 -49.72 4.02 -3.93
C PHE A 46 -48.96 3.65 -2.65
N THR A 47 -49.68 3.35 -1.57
CA THR A 47 -49.09 2.94 -0.29
C THR A 47 -48.31 1.64 -0.44
N ASN A 48 -48.85 0.65 -1.15
CA ASN A 48 -48.14 -0.60 -1.42
C ASN A 48 -46.90 -0.39 -2.28
N ARG A 49 -46.97 0.48 -3.30
CA ARG A 49 -45.80 0.84 -4.12
C ARG A 49 -44.72 1.54 -3.30
N SER A 50 -45.10 2.50 -2.48
CA SER A 50 -44.20 3.22 -1.56
C SER A 50 -43.53 2.26 -0.57
N ARG A 51 -44.30 1.35 0.04
CA ARG A 51 -43.77 0.31 0.92
C ARG A 51 -42.76 -0.58 0.20
N GLY A 52 -43.07 -1.02 -1.02
CA GLY A 52 -42.14 -1.81 -1.84
C GLY A 52 -40.83 -1.07 -2.15
N GLN A 53 -40.91 0.23 -2.46
CA GLN A 53 -39.72 1.06 -2.67
C GLN A 53 -38.89 1.24 -1.40
N LEU A 54 -39.54 1.44 -0.25
CA LEU A 54 -38.86 1.54 1.05
C LEU A 54 -38.15 0.23 1.40
N THR A 55 -38.79 -0.92 1.19
CA THR A 55 -38.15 -2.23 1.42
C THR A 55 -36.94 -2.42 0.51
N ARG A 56 -37.04 -2.06 -0.78
CA ARG A 56 -35.91 -2.14 -1.73
C ARG A 56 -34.75 -1.24 -1.30
N ARG A 57 -35.01 0.03 -0.99
CA ARG A 57 -33.98 0.96 -0.51
C ARG A 57 -33.35 0.49 0.80
N ASN A 58 -34.14 -0.01 1.74
CA ASN A 58 -33.63 -0.56 2.99
C ASN A 58 -32.67 -1.74 2.74
N GLN A 59 -33.02 -2.63 1.81
CA GLN A 59 -32.16 -3.74 1.42
C GLN A 59 -30.88 -3.27 0.73
N GLU A 60 -30.96 -2.28 -0.16
CA GLU A 60 -29.78 -1.69 -0.81
C GLU A 60 -28.83 -1.07 0.23
N TYR A 61 -29.36 -0.35 1.23
CA TYR A 61 -28.53 0.22 2.30
C TYR A 61 -27.88 -0.86 3.17
N LYS A 62 -28.60 -1.94 3.50
CA LYS A 62 -28.02 -3.09 4.22
C LYS A 62 -26.88 -3.73 3.44
N ASN A 63 -27.09 -3.96 2.14
CA ASN A 63 -26.07 -4.55 1.29
C ASN A 63 -24.82 -3.65 1.20
N LYS A 64 -25.00 -2.33 1.02
CA LYS A 64 -23.90 -1.37 1.01
C LYS A 64 -23.17 -1.30 2.35
N ALA A 65 -23.89 -1.34 3.47
CA ALA A 65 -23.29 -1.35 4.80
C ALA A 65 -22.43 -2.61 5.02
N MET A 66 -22.90 -3.77 4.58
CA MET A 66 -22.13 -5.02 4.65
C MET A 66 -20.88 -4.97 3.76
N GLN A 67 -20.99 -4.43 2.55
CA GLN A 67 -19.83 -4.23 1.66
C GLN A 67 -18.80 -3.31 2.30
N LEU A 68 -19.24 -2.16 2.82
CA LEU A 68 -18.35 -1.21 3.49
C LEU A 68 -17.67 -1.84 4.71
N GLN A 69 -18.39 -2.62 5.51
CA GLN A 69 -17.81 -3.33 6.64
C GLN A 69 -16.72 -4.33 6.20
N SER A 70 -16.98 -5.09 5.14
CA SER A 70 -15.99 -6.00 4.55
C SER A 70 -14.76 -5.26 4.04
N ASP A 71 -14.95 -4.12 3.37
CA ASP A 71 -13.85 -3.31 2.84
C ASP A 71 -13.00 -2.70 3.95
N VAL A 72 -13.62 -2.22 5.03
CA VAL A 72 -12.92 -1.72 6.22
C VAL A 72 -12.08 -2.84 6.85
N GLN A 73 -12.63 -4.03 7.03
CA GLN A 73 -11.87 -5.17 7.55
C GLN A 73 -10.71 -5.55 6.64
N ARG A 74 -10.91 -5.55 5.32
CA ARG A 74 -9.84 -5.80 4.35
C ARG A 74 -8.73 -4.76 4.46
N LEU A 75 -9.08 -3.48 4.52
CA LEU A 75 -8.11 -2.40 4.65
C LEU A 75 -7.35 -2.47 5.97
N GLN A 76 -8.02 -2.79 7.08
CA GLN A 76 -7.35 -3.03 8.37
C GLN A 76 -6.31 -4.15 8.26
N SER A 77 -6.68 -5.28 7.65
CA SER A 77 -5.72 -6.39 7.46
C SER A 77 -4.53 -6.02 6.57
N LEU A 78 -4.72 -5.13 5.58
CA LEU A 78 -3.64 -4.63 4.74
C LEU A 78 -2.72 -3.66 5.50
N ILE A 79 -3.29 -2.80 6.34
CA ILE A 79 -2.52 -1.89 7.20
C ILE A 79 -1.64 -2.70 8.16
N GLU A 80 -2.20 -3.72 8.82
CA GLU A 80 -1.44 -4.59 9.73
C GLU A 80 -0.28 -5.29 9.00
N LYS A 81 -0.51 -5.80 7.78
CA LYS A 81 0.56 -6.39 6.95
C LYS A 81 1.64 -5.37 6.60
N LEU A 82 1.27 -4.17 6.17
CA LEU A 82 2.22 -3.11 5.84
C LEU A 82 3.05 -2.68 7.06
N GLU A 83 2.47 -2.69 8.25
CA GLU A 83 3.19 -2.39 9.48
C GLU A 83 4.26 -3.46 9.79
N VAL A 84 3.91 -4.74 9.65
CA VAL A 84 4.85 -5.86 9.80
C VAL A 84 5.97 -5.77 8.76
N ASP A 85 5.63 -5.56 7.49
CA ASP A 85 6.60 -5.45 6.40
C ASP A 85 7.56 -4.27 6.63
N LYS A 86 7.05 -3.14 7.11
CA LYS A 86 7.87 -1.97 7.45
C LYS A 86 8.88 -2.31 8.56
N LEU A 87 8.44 -2.94 9.65
CA LEU A 87 9.32 -3.35 10.74
C LEU A 87 10.39 -4.33 10.27
N GLN A 88 10.03 -5.28 9.40
CA GLN A 88 10.97 -6.24 8.81
C GLN A 88 12.01 -5.54 7.92
N ILE A 89 11.58 -4.59 7.09
CA ILE A 89 12.49 -3.81 6.23
C ILE A 89 13.43 -2.95 7.08
N GLU A 90 12.94 -2.31 8.15
CA GLU A 90 13.79 -1.54 9.05
C GLU A 90 14.82 -2.41 9.77
N ALA A 91 14.43 -3.60 10.22
CA ALA A 91 15.35 -4.57 10.82
C ALA A 91 16.41 -5.03 9.81
N SER A 92 15.99 -5.38 8.58
CA SER A 92 16.90 -5.77 7.50
C SER A 92 17.88 -4.65 7.14
N LYS A 93 17.42 -3.39 7.05
CA LYS A 93 18.31 -2.24 6.80
C LYS A 93 19.35 -2.06 7.90
N ARG A 94 18.96 -2.19 9.18
CA ARG A 94 19.90 -2.10 10.30
C ARG A 94 20.94 -3.21 10.25
N GLN A 95 20.52 -4.42 9.91
CA GLN A 95 21.42 -5.55 9.73
C GLN A 95 22.43 -5.28 8.61
N VAL A 96 21.98 -4.90 7.41
CA VAL A 96 22.87 -4.60 6.28
C VAL A 96 23.84 -3.46 6.60
N ILE A 97 23.37 -2.40 7.27
CA ILE A 97 24.25 -1.31 7.71
C ILE A 97 25.31 -1.81 8.70
N SER A 98 24.92 -2.67 9.65
CA SER A 98 25.86 -3.24 10.62
C SER A 98 26.89 -4.15 9.96
N GLU A 99 26.48 -4.96 8.97
CA GLU A 99 27.37 -5.82 8.18
C GLU A 99 28.36 -4.97 7.38
N LEU A 100 27.88 -3.94 6.67
CA LEU A 100 28.73 -2.98 5.94
C LEU A 100 29.71 -2.25 6.86
N GLN A 101 29.30 -1.86 8.07
CA GLN A 101 30.19 -1.22 9.03
C GLN A 101 31.30 -2.17 9.50
N ALA A 102 30.97 -3.45 9.72
CA ALA A 102 31.94 -4.48 10.09
C ALA A 102 32.94 -4.75 8.95
N GLU A 103 32.46 -4.81 7.70
CA GLU A 103 33.32 -4.92 6.52
C GLU A 103 34.22 -3.69 6.38
N PHE A 104 33.69 -2.48 6.54
CA PHE A 104 34.47 -1.25 6.47
C PHE A 104 35.56 -1.19 7.54
N ALA A 105 35.26 -1.63 8.77
CA ALA A 105 36.25 -1.75 9.83
C ALA A 105 37.35 -2.77 9.46
N THR A 106 36.98 -3.91 8.89
CA THR A 106 37.91 -4.94 8.43
C THR A 106 38.82 -4.42 7.30
N VAL A 107 38.23 -3.70 6.34
CA VAL A 107 38.97 -3.04 5.25
C VAL A 107 39.93 -1.98 5.80
N SER A 108 39.48 -1.15 6.75
CA SER A 108 40.32 -0.14 7.38
C SER A 108 41.51 -0.77 8.09
N GLN A 109 41.30 -1.87 8.82
CA GLN A 109 42.38 -2.64 9.44
C GLN A 109 43.38 -3.16 8.39
N HIS A 110 42.90 -3.71 7.27
CA HIS A 110 43.81 -4.17 6.21
C HIS A 110 44.59 -3.03 5.54
N LEU A 111 44.02 -1.83 5.45
CA LEU A 111 44.73 -0.64 4.98
C LEU A 111 45.80 -0.19 5.98
N ASP A 112 45.51 -0.20 7.28
CA ASP A 112 46.49 0.09 8.33
C ASP A 112 47.64 -0.93 8.33
N GLU A 113 47.33 -2.22 8.17
CA GLU A 113 48.31 -3.30 8.02
C GLU A 113 49.19 -3.09 6.78
N LEU A 114 48.62 -2.60 5.68
CA LEU A 114 49.35 -2.30 4.44
C LEU A 114 50.22 -1.05 4.60
N SER A 115 49.73 -0.01 5.28
CA SER A 115 50.49 1.20 5.61
C SER A 115 51.68 0.86 6.50
N SER A 116 51.47 0.10 7.58
CA SER A 116 52.55 -0.37 8.45
C SER A 116 53.56 -1.23 7.70
N ALA A 117 53.10 -2.12 6.81
CA ALA A 117 54.00 -2.92 5.99
C ALA A 117 54.80 -2.08 4.97
N PHE A 118 54.25 -0.96 4.52
CA PHE A 118 54.96 -0.01 3.65
C PHE A 118 56.05 0.75 4.41
N ASP A 119 55.75 1.22 5.63
CA ASP A 119 56.74 1.89 6.50
C ASP A 119 57.93 0.97 6.81
N GLU A 120 57.71 -0.34 6.98
CA GLU A 120 58.78 -1.34 7.18
C GLU A 120 59.77 -1.43 5.98
N ILE A 121 59.39 -0.94 4.81
CA ILE A 121 60.15 -0.99 3.55
C ILE A 121 60.54 0.40 3.05
N GLN A 122 60.10 1.48 3.69
CA GLN A 122 60.41 2.84 3.24
C GLN A 122 61.92 3.13 3.16
N ASP A 123 62.73 2.55 4.05
CA ASP A 123 64.20 2.66 4.05
C ASP A 123 64.92 1.61 3.18
N PHE A 124 64.18 0.82 2.40
CA PHE A 124 64.74 -0.27 1.60
C PHE A 124 65.75 0.19 0.56
N GLU A 125 65.54 1.38 -0.02
CA GLU A 125 66.47 1.98 -0.97
C GLU A 125 67.81 2.38 -0.30
N ASN A 126 67.76 2.79 0.97
CA ASN A 126 68.95 3.13 1.76
C ASN A 126 69.70 1.86 2.20
N LEU A 127 68.97 0.78 2.49
CA LEU A 127 69.54 -0.54 2.79
C LEU A 127 70.20 -1.19 1.56
N LEU A 128 69.63 -1.05 0.37
CA LEU A 128 70.20 -1.57 -0.89
C LEU A 128 71.55 -0.96 -1.26
N LYS A 129 71.82 0.29 -0.83
CA LYS A 129 73.10 0.99 -1.06
C LYS A 129 74.25 0.41 -0.24
N SER A 130 73.97 -0.44 0.75
CA SER A 130 74.98 -1.13 1.57
C SER A 130 75.12 -2.61 1.17
N PRO A 131 76.34 -3.14 0.96
CA PRO A 131 76.55 -4.54 0.58
C PRO A 131 76.06 -5.54 1.64
N THR A 132 76.00 -5.14 2.91
CA THR A 132 75.37 -5.91 4.01
C THR A 132 73.84 -5.76 4.07
N GLY A 133 73.28 -4.72 3.45
CA GLY A 133 71.85 -4.45 3.45
C GLY A 133 71.04 -5.29 2.47
N LEU A 134 71.65 -5.81 1.39
CA LEU A 134 71.00 -6.74 0.45
C LEU A 134 70.50 -8.04 1.12
N ILE A 135 71.27 -8.55 2.10
CA ILE A 135 70.96 -9.81 2.79
C ILE A 135 69.80 -9.60 3.79
N SER A 136 69.72 -8.45 4.45
CA SER A 136 68.66 -8.13 5.42
C SER A 136 67.40 -7.53 4.79
N ALA A 137 67.50 -6.97 3.58
CA ALA A 137 66.40 -6.40 2.81
C ALA A 137 65.47 -7.48 2.23
N THR A 138 66.04 -8.53 1.61
CA THR A 138 65.28 -9.61 0.95
C THR A 138 64.15 -10.24 1.80
N PRO A 139 64.36 -10.62 3.08
CA PRO A 139 63.29 -11.19 3.90
C PRO A 139 62.19 -10.19 4.27
N ARG A 140 62.46 -8.87 4.30
CA ARG A 140 61.46 -7.83 4.57
C ARG A 140 60.54 -7.63 3.37
N LEU A 141 61.11 -7.59 2.16
CA LEU A 141 60.34 -7.50 0.90
C LEU A 141 59.40 -8.70 0.72
N ILE A 142 59.88 -9.91 1.01
CA ILE A 142 59.05 -11.13 0.93
C ILE A 142 57.89 -11.08 1.93
N LYS A 143 58.11 -10.56 3.14
CA LYS A 143 57.03 -10.40 4.15
C LYS A 143 55.96 -9.41 3.68
N PHE A 144 56.36 -8.28 3.10
CA PHE A 144 55.43 -7.31 2.52
C PHE A 144 54.61 -7.88 1.37
N LEU A 145 55.25 -8.55 0.40
CA LEU A 145 54.53 -9.19 -0.71
C LEU A 145 53.55 -10.26 -0.21
N ARG A 146 53.90 -11.01 0.84
CA ARG A 146 52.96 -11.95 1.48
C ARG A 146 51.75 -11.25 2.12
N ARG A 147 51.95 -10.09 2.77
CA ARG A 147 50.85 -9.28 3.33
C ARG A 147 49.94 -8.76 2.21
N ILE A 148 50.50 -8.22 1.12
CA ILE A 148 49.73 -7.79 -0.06
C ILE A 148 48.93 -8.95 -0.67
N VAL A 149 49.56 -10.10 -0.89
CA VAL A 149 48.87 -11.26 -1.47
C VAL A 149 47.71 -11.73 -0.59
N THR A 150 47.85 -11.62 0.74
CA THR A 150 46.79 -11.98 1.69
C THR A 150 45.61 -11.03 1.58
N ILE A 151 45.87 -9.72 1.54
CA ILE A 151 44.86 -8.68 1.34
C ILE A 151 44.19 -8.86 -0.02
N VAL A 152 44.94 -8.93 -1.12
CA VAL A 152 44.38 -9.11 -2.47
C VAL A 152 43.52 -10.39 -2.58
N ARG A 153 43.88 -11.48 -1.89
CA ARG A 153 43.04 -12.68 -1.83
C ARG A 153 41.75 -12.48 -1.04
N PHE A 154 41.77 -11.67 0.01
CA PHE A 154 40.57 -11.29 0.74
C PHE A 154 39.61 -10.49 -0.16
N TRP A 155 40.10 -9.47 -0.86
CA TRP A 155 39.32 -8.67 -1.80
C TRP A 155 38.80 -9.43 -3.03
N ARG A 156 39.45 -10.53 -3.40
CA ARG A 156 39.05 -11.37 -4.53
C ARG A 156 38.09 -12.48 -4.14
N ARG A 157 37.70 -12.60 -2.87
CA ARG A 157 36.63 -13.52 -2.49
C ARG A 157 35.34 -13.02 -3.17
N PRO A 158 34.70 -13.83 -4.02
CA PRO A 158 33.37 -13.48 -4.50
C PRO A 158 32.43 -13.50 -3.30
N ASP A 159 31.69 -12.42 -3.10
CA ASP A 159 30.50 -12.45 -2.24
C ASP A 159 29.48 -13.37 -2.91
N ASP A 160 29.25 -14.55 -2.33
CA ASP A 160 28.15 -15.45 -2.72
C ASP A 160 26.77 -14.83 -2.39
N SER A 161 26.75 -13.64 -1.78
CA SER A 161 25.56 -12.89 -1.33
C SER A 161 25.21 -11.68 -2.20
N GLN A 162 25.99 -11.33 -3.23
CA GLN A 162 25.59 -10.25 -4.12
C GLN A 162 24.34 -10.64 -4.91
N PRO A 163 23.20 -9.92 -4.77
CA PRO A 163 22.09 -10.10 -5.67
C PRO A 163 22.56 -9.64 -7.04
N THR A 164 22.85 -10.60 -7.92
CA THR A 164 23.09 -10.35 -9.34
C THR A 164 21.97 -9.44 -9.85
N LEU A 165 22.33 -8.32 -10.47
CA LEU A 165 21.44 -7.33 -11.10
C LEU A 165 20.51 -7.92 -12.18
N THR A 166 20.54 -9.24 -12.42
CA THR A 166 19.59 -9.99 -13.24
C THR A 166 18.17 -10.01 -12.66
N GLY A 167 17.96 -9.57 -11.42
CA GLY A 167 16.64 -9.50 -10.79
C GLY A 167 15.67 -8.50 -11.43
N THR A 168 16.14 -7.51 -12.20
CA THR A 168 15.26 -6.45 -12.73
C THR A 168 14.30 -6.92 -13.82
N GLU A 169 14.65 -7.94 -14.60
CA GLU A 169 13.77 -8.50 -15.64
C GLU A 169 12.68 -9.40 -15.03
N GLN A 170 13.06 -10.24 -14.07
CA GLN A 170 12.15 -11.18 -13.43
C GLN A 170 11.19 -10.46 -12.47
N ASP A 171 11.68 -9.48 -11.71
CA ASP A 171 10.85 -8.66 -10.83
C ASP A 171 9.89 -7.75 -11.61
N ARG A 172 10.28 -7.32 -12.83
CA ARG A 172 9.35 -6.66 -13.78
C ARG A 172 8.25 -7.59 -14.27
N ARG A 173 8.53 -8.88 -14.47
CA ARG A 173 7.50 -9.87 -14.85
C ARG A 173 6.57 -10.20 -13.70
N ASP A 174 7.11 -10.33 -12.48
CA ASP A 174 6.34 -10.73 -11.30
C ASP A 174 5.52 -9.56 -10.72
N ARG A 175 5.97 -8.31 -10.92
CA ARG A 175 5.31 -7.09 -10.41
C ARG A 175 5.27 -5.95 -11.44
N PRO A 176 4.60 -6.14 -12.60
CA PRO A 176 4.60 -5.15 -13.68
C PRO A 176 3.95 -3.81 -13.29
N GLN A 177 3.13 -3.79 -12.24
CA GLN A 177 2.44 -2.58 -11.76
C GLN A 177 3.35 -1.57 -11.04
N MET A 178 4.57 -1.96 -10.65
CA MET A 178 5.52 -1.05 -9.98
C MET A 178 6.46 -0.33 -10.94
N TYR A 179 6.39 -0.64 -12.23
CA TYR A 179 7.27 -0.09 -13.25
C TYR A 179 6.45 0.71 -14.26
N ASP A 180 6.75 2.00 -14.39
CA ASP A 180 6.14 2.84 -15.40
C ASP A 180 6.71 2.47 -16.78
N ASP A 181 5.89 1.81 -17.60
CA ASP A 181 6.29 1.42 -18.95
C ASP A 181 6.34 2.68 -19.84
N PRO A 182 7.49 3.04 -20.43
CA PRO A 182 7.62 4.27 -21.23
C PRO A 182 6.68 4.28 -22.45
N GLU A 183 6.22 3.12 -22.91
CA GLU A 183 5.24 2.98 -23.99
C GLU A 183 3.79 3.28 -23.56
N SER A 184 3.49 3.32 -22.25
CA SER A 184 2.14 3.60 -21.73
C SER A 184 1.84 5.11 -21.59
N ASN A 185 2.87 5.95 -21.61
CA ASN A 185 2.78 7.42 -21.62
C ASN A 185 2.28 7.93 -22.99
N GLY A 186 1.00 7.69 -23.30
CA GLY A 186 0.35 8.23 -24.49
C GLY A 186 -0.88 7.47 -25.01
N ARG A 187 -1.16 6.26 -24.49
CA ARG A 187 -2.31 5.45 -24.94
C ARG A 187 -3.66 5.84 -24.33
N SER A 188 -3.69 6.64 -23.27
CA SER A 188 -4.95 7.05 -22.61
C SER A 188 -5.80 8.06 -23.41
N LEU A 189 -5.35 8.47 -24.61
CA LEU A 189 -6.03 9.44 -25.47
C LEU A 189 -6.76 8.83 -26.67
N LEU A 190 -6.75 7.50 -26.85
CA LEU A 190 -7.33 6.84 -28.03
C LEU A 190 -8.63 6.05 -27.80
N ASP A 191 -9.13 5.96 -26.56
CA ASP A 191 -10.49 5.47 -26.27
C ASP A 191 -11.40 6.65 -25.91
N ARG A 192 -12.07 7.21 -26.91
CA ARG A 192 -13.28 8.04 -26.80
C ARG A 192 -14.30 7.61 -27.84
#